data_AF-A0A9E2F184-F1
#
_entry.id   AF-A0A9E2F184-F1
#
_cell.length_a   1.000
_cell.length_b   1.000
_cell.length_c   1.000
_cell.angle_alpha   90.00
_cell.angle_beta   90.00
_cell.angle_gamma   90.00
#
_symmetry.space_group_name_H-M   'P 1'
#
loop_
_entity.id
_entity.type
_entity.pdbx_description
1 polymer ?
#
loop_
_entity_poly.entity_id
_entity_poly.type
_entity_poly.pdbx_seq_one_letter_code
_entity_poly.pdbx_strand_id
1 'polypeptide(L)'
;MTNYDRSLEKIESLAELYDYYGVLLTVKERLVIEKFVEDGLSAAEIAEDMRCSRQGIYDALLRIEKKLNSLEKKLGILKRDKLLLDYLQSDSNSFPEKEREEIKNIILKIGGDYPGS
;
A
#
# COMPACT_ATOMS: atom_id res chain seq x y z
N MET A 1 6.02 21.21 -16.39
CA MET A 1 5.03 20.11 -16.48
C MET A 1 5.42 19.12 -15.40
N THR A 2 4.71 19.10 -14.28
CA THR A 2 5.09 18.30 -13.09
C THR A 2 4.69 16.85 -13.32
N ASN A 3 5.65 16.00 -13.68
CA ASN A 3 5.45 14.55 -13.61
C ASN A 3 5.27 14.17 -12.13
N TYR A 4 4.28 13.33 -11.85
CA TYR A 4 4.21 12.66 -10.54
C TYR A 4 5.46 11.81 -10.38
N ASP A 5 6.14 11.92 -9.24
CA ASP A 5 7.36 11.19 -8.99
C ASP A 5 7.07 9.69 -9.02
N ARG A 6 7.69 9.02 -9.98
CA ARG A 6 7.51 7.61 -10.30
C ARG A 6 8.79 6.82 -10.03
N SER A 7 9.61 7.31 -9.11
CA SER A 7 10.75 6.55 -8.59
C SER A 7 10.28 5.19 -8.04
N LEU A 8 11.07 4.14 -8.27
CA LEU A 8 10.75 2.78 -7.84
C LEU A 8 10.47 2.73 -6.33
N GLU A 9 11.32 3.38 -5.54
CA GLU A 9 11.17 3.51 -4.08
C GLU A 9 9.81 4.10 -3.68
N LYS A 10 9.30 5.06 -4.46
CA LYS A 10 8.02 5.71 -4.18
C LYS A 10 6.85 4.77 -4.46
N ILE A 11 6.90 4.05 -5.57
CA ILE A 11 5.86 3.09 -5.96
C ILE A 11 5.84 1.94 -4.95
N GLU A 12 7.01 1.39 -4.60
CA GLU A 12 7.11 0.33 -3.59
C GLU A 12 6.56 0.78 -2.24
N SER A 13 6.94 1.97 -1.77
CA SER A 13 6.40 2.50 -0.51
C SER A 13 4.88 2.72 -0.56
N LEU A 14 4.34 3.16 -1.69
CA LEU A 14 2.90 3.32 -1.87
C LEU A 14 2.18 1.98 -1.95
N ALA A 15 2.78 0.98 -2.60
CA ALA A 15 2.27 -0.38 -2.69
C ALA A 15 2.17 -1.00 -1.29
N GLU A 16 3.26 -0.95 -0.52
CA GLU A 16 3.28 -1.44 0.85
C GLU A 16 2.17 -0.77 1.67
N LEU A 17 2.07 0.56 1.64
CA LEU A 17 1.01 1.25 2.38
C LEU A 17 -0.40 0.90 1.87
N TYR A 18 -0.56 0.66 0.57
CA TYR A 18 -1.82 0.24 -0.02
C TYR A 18 -2.23 -1.15 0.48
N ASP A 19 -1.30 -2.09 0.59
CA ASP A 19 -1.59 -3.45 1.09
C ASP A 19 -2.18 -3.42 2.51
N TYR A 20 -1.70 -2.52 3.38
CA TYR A 20 -2.19 -2.40 4.76
C TYR A 20 -3.44 -1.55 4.91
N TYR A 21 -3.61 -0.53 4.07
CA TYR A 21 -4.62 0.52 4.29
C TYR A 21 -5.59 0.71 3.13
N GLY A 22 -5.47 -0.07 2.06
CA GLY A 22 -6.27 0.03 0.84
C GLY A 22 -7.76 -0.10 1.08
N VAL A 23 -8.18 -0.94 2.03
CA VAL A 23 -9.59 -1.11 2.42
C VAL A 23 -10.24 0.18 2.99
N LEU A 24 -9.43 1.13 3.49
CA LEU A 24 -9.88 2.41 4.03
C LEU A 24 -9.98 3.51 2.95
N LEU A 25 -9.59 3.19 1.73
CA LEU A 25 -9.78 4.05 0.57
C LEU A 25 -11.18 3.89 -0.02
N THR A 26 -11.67 4.94 -0.67
CA THR A 26 -12.91 4.84 -1.44
C THR A 26 -12.68 3.95 -2.67
N VAL A 27 -13.76 3.37 -3.23
CA VAL A 27 -13.67 2.54 -4.44
C VAL A 27 -12.94 3.25 -5.59
N LYS A 28 -13.17 4.56 -5.77
CA LYS A 28 -12.48 5.35 -6.80
C LYS A 28 -10.99 5.54 -6.49
N GLU A 29 -10.64 5.76 -5.22
CA GLU A 29 -9.24 5.89 -4.81
C GLU A 29 -8.46 4.59 -5.01
N ARG A 30 -9.07 3.44 -4.69
CA ARG A 30 -8.49 2.11 -4.94
C ARG A 30 -8.21 1.87 -6.41
N LEU A 31 -9.20 2.10 -7.27
CA LEU A 31 -9.04 1.92 -8.72
C LEU A 31 -7.90 2.77 -9.30
N VAL A 32 -7.72 4.01 -8.80
CA VAL A 32 -6.63 4.89 -9.24
C VAL A 32 -5.27 4.39 -8.79
N ILE A 33 -5.14 3.94 -7.54
CA ILE A 33 -3.85 3.48 -7.01
C ILE A 33 -3.48 2.08 -7.51
N GLU A 34 -4.44 1.17 -7.69
CA GLU A 34 -4.25 -0.15 -8.32
C GLU A 34 -3.69 0.01 -9.73
N LYS A 35 -4.32 0.85 -10.55
CA LYS A 35 -3.81 1.15 -11.90
C LYS A 35 -2.41 1.77 -11.91
N PHE A 36 -2.06 2.54 -10.88
CA PHE A 36 -0.76 3.18 -10.80
C PHE A 36 0.34 2.21 -10.33
N VAL A 37 0.04 1.39 -9.34
CA VAL A 37 0.99 0.50 -8.66
C VAL A 37 1.06 -0.88 -9.32
N GLU A 38 -0.08 -1.51 -9.58
CA GLU A 38 -0.15 -2.88 -10.12
C GLU A 38 -0.03 -2.88 -11.65
N ASP A 39 -0.86 -2.10 -12.34
CA ASP A 39 -0.85 -2.04 -13.82
C ASP A 39 0.33 -1.21 -14.36
N GLY A 40 1.01 -0.46 -13.47
CA GLY A 40 2.12 0.40 -13.88
C GLY A 40 1.71 1.48 -14.88
N LEU A 41 0.49 2.01 -14.79
CA LEU A 41 0.05 3.13 -15.62
C LEU A 41 0.55 4.46 -15.06
N SER A 42 0.88 5.37 -15.97
CA SER A 42 1.14 6.78 -15.64
C SER A 42 -0.17 7.53 -15.36
N ALA A 43 -0.08 8.67 -14.67
CA ALA A 43 -1.25 9.52 -14.42
C ALA A 43 -1.96 9.98 -15.71
N ALA A 44 -1.25 10.04 -16.84
CA ALA A 44 -1.84 10.36 -18.14
C ALA A 44 -2.65 9.18 -18.70
N GLU A 45 -2.11 7.97 -18.63
CA GLU A 45 -2.78 6.74 -19.10
C GLU A 45 -4.01 6.44 -18.24
N ILE A 46 -3.92 6.61 -16.92
CA ILE A 46 -5.07 6.48 -16.00
C ILE A 46 -6.14 7.52 -16.31
N ALA A 47 -5.75 8.75 -16.63
CA ALA A 47 -6.71 9.81 -16.96
C ALA A 47 -7.48 9.50 -18.25
N GLU A 48 -6.80 8.93 -19.25
CA GLU A 48 -7.39 8.49 -20.52
C GLU A 48 -8.33 7.29 -20.30
N ASP A 49 -7.92 6.29 -19.53
CA ASP A 49 -8.71 5.10 -19.20
C ASP A 49 -9.98 5.46 -18.40
N MET A 50 -9.83 6.33 -17.39
CA MET A 50 -10.93 6.78 -16.52
C MET A 50 -11.75 7.94 -17.10
N ARG A 51 -11.43 8.40 -18.32
CA ARG A 51 -12.06 9.56 -19.00
C ARG A 51 -12.16 10.79 -18.10
N CYS A 52 -11.07 11.13 -17.43
CA CYS A 52 -10.99 12.28 -16.53
C CYS A 52 -9.77 13.16 -16.87
N SER A 53 -9.59 14.26 -16.14
CA SER A 53 -8.45 15.15 -16.39
C SER A 53 -7.17 14.60 -15.78
N ARG A 54 -6.03 14.79 -16.47
CA ARG A 54 -4.70 14.44 -15.95
C ARG A 54 -4.43 15.08 -14.58
N GLN A 55 -4.85 16.34 -14.42
CA GLN A 55 -4.75 17.04 -13.14
C GLN A 55 -5.60 16.37 -12.05
N GLY A 56 -6.79 15.88 -12.39
CA GLY A 56 -7.67 15.17 -11.46
C GLY A 56 -7.05 13.88 -10.92
N ILE A 57 -6.38 13.10 -11.79
CA ILE A 57 -5.64 11.90 -11.38
C ILE A 57 -4.42 12.27 -10.53
N TYR A 58 -3.66 13.29 -10.94
CA TYR A 58 -2.52 13.76 -10.16
C TYR A 58 -2.91 14.16 -8.74
N ASP A 59 -3.98 14.96 -8.61
CA ASP A 59 -4.49 15.38 -7.31
C ASP A 59 -5.05 14.19 -6.52
N ALA A 60 -5.62 13.18 -7.19
CA ALA A 60 -6.08 11.95 -6.56
C ALA A 60 -4.92 11.15 -5.98
N LEU A 61 -3.85 10.91 -6.74
CA LEU A 61 -2.66 10.20 -6.26
C LEU A 61 -2.03 10.89 -5.05
N LEU A 62 -1.89 12.22 -5.10
CA LEU A 62 -1.38 12.99 -3.96
C LEU A 62 -2.28 12.90 -2.71
N ARG A 63 -3.60 12.88 -2.88
CA ARG A 63 -4.54 12.72 -1.76
C ARG A 63 -4.46 11.31 -1.17
N ILE A 64 -4.41 10.29 -2.02
CA ILE A 64 -4.27 8.89 -1.61
C ILE A 64 -2.98 8.71 -0.82
N GLU A 65 -1.85 9.15 -1.37
CA GLU A 65 -0.55 9.11 -0.71
C GLU A 65 -0.60 9.78 0.68
N LYS A 66 -1.13 10.99 0.77
CA LYS A 66 -1.25 11.70 2.06
C LYS A 66 -2.13 10.95 3.06
N LYS A 67 -3.22 10.35 2.58
CA LYS A 67 -4.14 9.58 3.41
C LYS A 67 -3.48 8.31 3.94
N LEU A 68 -2.82 7.54 3.08
CA LEU A 68 -2.07 6.33 3.43
C LEU A 68 -0.95 6.63 4.44
N ASN A 69 -0.14 7.66 4.18
CA ASN A 69 0.91 8.08 5.12
C ASN A 69 0.34 8.58 6.46
N SER A 70 -0.83 9.24 6.44
CA SER A 70 -1.49 9.67 7.68
C SER A 70 -2.02 8.48 8.49
N LEU A 71 -2.52 7.45 7.83
CA LEU A 71 -2.94 6.20 8.45
C LEU A 71 -1.75 5.49 9.09
N GLU A 72 -0.63 5.38 8.38
CA GLU A 72 0.61 4.81 8.94
C GLU A 72 1.11 5.62 10.14
N LYS A 73 1.08 6.95 10.08
CA LYS A 73 1.48 7.78 11.22
C LYS A 73 0.60 7.55 12.46
N LYS A 74 -0.67 7.19 12.28
CA LYS A 74 -1.62 6.96 13.38
C LYS A 74 -1.62 5.53 13.89
N LEU A 75 -1.50 4.55 12.99
CA LEU A 75 -1.65 3.12 13.30
C LEU A 75 -0.30 2.41 13.43
N GLY A 76 0.70 2.83 12.65
CA GLY A 76 2.07 2.32 12.72
C GLY A 76 2.22 0.83 12.43
N ILE A 77 1.26 0.23 11.70
CA ILE A 77 1.19 -1.21 11.49
C ILE A 77 2.39 -1.67 10.65
N LEU A 78 2.66 -0.99 9.53
CA LEU A 78 3.77 -1.33 8.65
C LEU A 78 5.11 -1.25 9.41
N LYS A 79 5.33 -0.18 10.18
CA LYS A 79 6.53 -0.04 11.00
C LYS A 79 6.67 -1.17 12.03
N ARG A 80 5.59 -1.51 12.72
CA ARG A 80 5.60 -2.58 13.74
C ARG A 80 5.93 -3.93 13.10
N ASP A 81 5.36 -4.22 11.95
CA ASP A 81 5.55 -5.50 11.27
C ASP A 81 6.96 -5.62 10.69
N LYS A 82 7.54 -4.53 10.17
CA LYS A 82 8.96 -4.48 9.78
C LYS A 82 9.90 -4.76 10.95
N LEU A 83 9.63 -4.17 12.12
CA LEU A 83 10.42 -4.43 13.34
C LEU A 83 10.30 -5.88 13.80
N LEU A 84 9.09 -6.46 13.72
CA LEU A 84 8.87 -7.85 14.08
C LEU A 84 9.60 -8.80 13.13
N LEU A 85 9.59 -8.51 11.83
CA LEU A 85 10.31 -9.30 10.84
C LEU A 85 11.83 -9.24 11.06
N ASP A 86 12.38 -8.05 11.34
CA ASP A 86 13.80 -7.86 11.66
C ASP A 86 14.20 -8.62 12.94
N TYR A 87 13.34 -8.60 13.96
CA TYR A 87 13.53 -9.38 15.18
C TYR A 87 13.52 -10.90 14.91
N LEU A 88 12.59 -11.39 14.08
CA LEU A 88 12.53 -12.81 13.71
C LEU A 88 13.70 -13.25 12.81
N GLN A 89 14.27 -12.34 12.02
CA GLN A 89 15.44 -12.62 11.20
C GLN A 89 16.75 -12.62 12.01
N SER A 90 16.86 -11.72 12.99
CA SER A 90 18.02 -11.68 13.90
C SER A 90 18.05 -12.85 14.88
N ASP A 91 16.90 -13.37 15.32
CA ASP A 91 16.77 -14.51 16.25
C ASP A 91 16.47 -15.83 15.52
N SER A 92 17.24 -16.12 14.47
CA SER A 92 17.09 -17.27 13.54
C SER A 92 17.08 -18.67 14.19
N ASN A 93 17.33 -18.79 15.50
CA ASN A 93 17.35 -20.06 16.24
C ASN A 93 16.18 -20.27 17.23
N SER A 94 15.32 -19.28 17.51
CA SER A 94 14.35 -19.39 18.63
C SER A 94 12.89 -19.56 18.24
N PHE A 95 12.49 -19.32 16.98
CA PHE A 95 11.07 -19.34 16.58
C PHE A 95 10.74 -20.43 15.56
N PRO A 96 9.99 -21.49 15.94
CA PRO A 96 9.47 -22.48 14.99
C PRO A 96 8.54 -21.84 13.95
N GLU A 97 8.62 -22.35 12.71
CA GLU A 97 7.90 -21.87 11.51
C GLU A 97 6.38 -21.68 11.75
N LYS A 98 5.82 -22.48 12.64
CA LYS A 98 4.41 -22.48 13.04
C LYS A 98 3.96 -21.18 13.72
N GLU A 99 4.80 -20.62 14.59
CA GLU A 99 4.50 -19.37 15.31
C GLU A 99 4.66 -18.15 14.37
N ARG A 100 5.58 -18.23 13.40
CA ARG A 100 5.71 -17.22 12.34
C ARG A 100 4.45 -17.16 11.47
N GLU A 101 3.90 -18.31 11.11
CA GLU A 101 2.64 -18.39 10.37
C GLU A 101 1.43 -17.99 11.22
N GLU A 102 1.38 -18.28 12.52
CA GLU A 102 0.31 -17.78 13.38
C GLU A 102 0.33 -16.25 13.50
N ILE A 103 1.51 -15.65 13.64
CA ILE A 103 1.66 -14.18 13.67
C ILE A 103 1.22 -13.55 12.35
N LYS A 104 1.66 -14.10 11.21
CA LYS A 104 1.18 -13.65 9.89
C LYS A 104 -0.34 -13.77 9.76
N ASN A 105 -0.91 -14.89 10.20
CA ASN A 105 -2.37 -15.10 10.16
C ASN A 105 -3.14 -14.13 11.07
N ILE A 106 -2.57 -13.76 12.22
CA ILE A 106 -3.16 -12.76 13.11
C ILE A 106 -3.09 -11.36 12.45
N ILE A 107 -1.97 -11.03 11.82
CA ILE A 107 -1.81 -9.77 11.08
C ILE A 107 -2.80 -9.68 9.92
N LEU A 108 -2.94 -10.75 9.12
CA LEU A 108 -3.91 -10.86 8.03
C LEU A 108 -5.35 -10.70 8.52
N LYS A 109 -5.68 -11.20 9.72
CA LYS A 109 -7.01 -11.05 10.32
C LYS A 109 -7.30 -9.65 10.87
N ILE A 110 -6.27 -8.90 11.27
CA ILE A 110 -6.44 -7.53 11.79
C ILE A 110 -6.49 -6.50 10.64
N GLY A 111 -5.85 -6.78 9.50
CA GLY A 111 -5.86 -5.94 8.29
C GLY A 111 -7.20 -5.89 7.53
N GLY A 112 -8.15 -6.75 7.89
CA GLY A 112 -9.45 -6.85 7.23
C GLY A 112 -9.40 -7.80 6.04
N ASP A 113 -10.38 -8.70 5.98
CA ASP A 113 -10.58 -9.66 4.89
C ASP A 113 -10.32 -9.02 3.51
N TYR A 114 -9.43 -9.67 2.75
CA TYR A 114 -9.26 -9.44 1.33
C TYR A 114 -10.12 -10.45 0.56
N PRO A 115 -11.26 -10.07 -0.03
CA PRO A 115 -11.86 -10.83 -1.12
C PRO A 115 -11.26 -10.30 -2.43
N GLY A 116 -10.35 -11.06 -3.04
CA GLY A 116 -9.74 -10.65 -4.31
C GLY A 116 -8.76 -11.65 -4.92
N SER A 117 -9.10 -12.95 -4.88
CA SER A 117 -8.55 -13.90 -5.87
C SER A 117 -9.06 -13.57 -7.27
#